data_AF-A0A9D7NCD9-F1
#
_entry.id   AF-A0A9D7NCD9-F1
#
_cell.length_a   1.000
_cell.length_b   1.000
_cell.length_c   1.000
_cell.angle_alpha   90.00
_cell.angle_beta   90.00
_cell.angle_gamma   90.00
#
_symmetry.space_group_name_H-M   'P 1'
#
loop_
_entity.id
_entity.type
_entity.pdbx_description
1 polymer ?
#
loop_
_entity_poly.entity_id
_entity_poly.type
_entity_poly.pdbx_seq_one_letter_code
_entity_poly.pdbx_strand_id
1 'polypeptide(L)'
;MAALEKQREADQLRSMINGEEQERKRIAQELHDGLGTLLATVKLQFNAVQNELPDIDALKSYQTADNLLDEACTEVRKISYNLMPAILQQYGLEYALQDLCEGINRSGAPGNQLHPLRPGVYL
;
A
#
# COMPACT_ATOMS: atom_id res chain seq x y z
N MET A 1 21.70 41.60 12.70
CA MET A 1 21.98 41.01 11.37
C MET A 1 22.17 39.50 11.47
N ALA A 2 23.10 39.00 12.28
CA ALA A 2 23.33 37.55 12.47
C ALA A 2 22.07 36.71 12.81
N ALA A 3 21.15 37.20 13.65
CA ALA A 3 19.92 36.48 13.96
C ALA A 3 18.93 36.38 12.78
N LEU A 4 18.91 37.40 11.91
CA LEU A 4 18.07 37.42 10.71
C LEU A 4 18.62 36.48 9.63
N GLU A 5 19.95 36.42 9.49
CA GLU A 5 20.64 35.47 8.61
C GLU A 5 20.41 34.03 9.06
N LYS A 6 20.58 33.76 10.36
CA LYS A 6 20.32 32.43 10.94
C LYS A 6 18.87 31.98 10.78
N GLN A 7 17.91 32.92 10.90
CA GLN A 7 16.50 32.64 10.64
C GLN A 7 16.27 32.30 9.16
N ARG A 8 16.85 33.07 8.22
CA ARG A 8 16.77 32.79 6.77
C ARG A 8 17.34 31.43 6.41
N GLU A 9 18.50 31.07 6.96
CA GLU A 9 19.12 29.76 6.73
C GLU A 9 18.20 28.63 7.23
N ALA A 10 17.61 28.78 8.41
CA ALA A 10 16.67 27.81 8.96
C ALA A 10 15.41 27.66 8.09
N ASP A 11 14.88 28.77 7.58
CA ASP A 11 13.69 28.77 6.71
C ASP A 11 13.97 28.12 5.34
N GLN A 12 15.18 28.34 4.79
CA GLN A 12 15.64 27.69 3.56
C GLN A 12 15.77 26.17 3.77
N LEU A 13 16.38 25.74 4.87
CA LEU A 13 16.53 24.33 5.20
C LEU A 13 15.17 23.64 5.36
N ARG A 14 14.24 24.29 6.08
CA ARG A 14 12.86 23.80 6.24
C ARG A 14 12.13 23.67 4.91
N SER A 15 12.27 24.65 4.03
CA SER A 15 11.63 24.61 2.71
C SER A 15 12.18 23.47 1.85
N MET A 16 13.49 23.21 1.94
CA MET A 16 14.13 22.09 1.25
C MET A 16 13.63 20.73 1.77
N ILE A 17 13.58 20.55 3.09
CA ILE A 17 13.06 19.34 3.73
C ILE A 17 11.60 19.10 3.33
N ASN A 18 10.75 20.13 3.41
CA ASN A 18 9.33 20.02 3.04
C ASN A 18 9.16 19.63 1.57
N GLY A 19 9.96 20.21 0.66
CA GLY A 19 9.94 19.85 -0.75
C GLY A 19 10.32 18.38 -0.97
N GLU A 20 11.34 17.89 -0.27
CA GLU A 20 11.76 16.49 -0.35
C GLU A 20 10.69 15.54 0.22
N GLU A 21 10.07 15.87 1.35
CA GLU A 21 8.97 15.07 1.92
C GLU A 21 7.76 15.02 0.98
N GLN A 22 7.41 16.15 0.36
CA GLN A 22 6.30 16.20 -0.59
C GLN A 22 6.57 15.34 -1.82
N GLU A 23 7.82 15.33 -2.30
CA GLU A 23 8.22 14.48 -3.42
C GLU A 23 8.20 12.99 -3.06
N ARG A 24 8.67 12.62 -1.88
CA ARG A 24 8.55 11.23 -1.37
C ARG A 24 7.10 10.78 -1.31
N LYS A 25 6.20 11.64 -0.81
CA LYS A 25 4.76 11.36 -0.78
C LYS A 25 4.19 11.18 -2.18
N ARG A 26 4.55 12.05 -3.13
CA ARG A 26 4.12 11.94 -4.53
C ARG A 26 4.53 10.61 -5.14
N ILE A 27 5.80 10.21 -4.96
CA ILE A 27 6.33 8.94 -5.48
C ILE A 27 5.62 7.75 -4.84
N ALA A 28 5.38 7.77 -3.53
CA ALA A 28 4.64 6.71 -2.83
C ALA A 28 3.23 6.53 -3.42
N GLN A 29 2.52 7.64 -3.66
CA GLN A 29 1.18 7.62 -4.25
C GLN A 29 1.19 7.10 -5.69
N GLU A 30 2.14 7.54 -6.52
CA GLU A 30 2.26 7.07 -7.90
C GLU A 30 2.59 5.57 -7.99
N LEU A 31 3.43 5.06 -7.09
CA LEU A 31 3.71 3.63 -7.00
C LEU A 31 2.47 2.84 -6.58
N HIS A 32 1.76 3.28 -5.55
CA HIS A 32 0.57 2.58 -5.07
C HIS A 32 -0.56 2.61 -6.11
N ASP A 33 -0.94 3.79 -6.58
CA ASP A 33 -2.11 3.97 -7.45
C ASP A 33 -1.83 3.57 -8.89
N GLY A 34 -0.60 3.78 -9.38
CA GLY A 34 -0.20 3.39 -10.72
C GLY A 34 0.23 1.93 -10.79
N LEU A 35 1.40 1.63 -10.21
CA LEU A 35 2.01 0.31 -10.33
C LEU A 35 1.29 -0.76 -9.49
N GLY A 36 0.87 -0.43 -8.27
CA GLY A 36 0.14 -1.33 -7.38
C GLY A 36 -1.20 -1.76 -7.99
N THR A 37 -1.97 -0.82 -8.55
CA THR A 37 -3.23 -1.12 -9.25
C THR A 37 -3.02 -1.98 -10.50
N LEU A 38 -1.97 -1.69 -11.29
CA LEU A 38 -1.65 -2.46 -12.48
C LEU A 38 -1.31 -3.92 -12.12
N LEU A 39 -0.45 -4.13 -11.11
CA LEU A 39 -0.08 -5.47 -10.65
C LEU A 39 -1.28 -6.24 -10.09
N ALA A 40 -2.16 -5.58 -9.33
CA ALA A 40 -3.40 -6.19 -8.86
C ALA A 40 -4.29 -6.63 -10.03
N THR A 41 -4.38 -5.82 -11.08
CA THR A 41 -5.13 -6.15 -12.30
C THR A 41 -4.52 -7.37 -13.01
N VAL A 42 -3.20 -7.44 -13.12
CA VAL A 42 -2.51 -8.61 -13.70
C VAL A 42 -2.77 -9.86 -12.87
N LYS A 43 -2.75 -9.79 -11.53
CA LYS A 43 -3.05 -10.93 -10.65
C LYS A 43 -4.49 -11.42 -10.82
N LEU A 44 -5.44 -10.50 -11.00
CA LEU A 44 -6.84 -10.87 -11.32
C LEU A 44 -6.94 -11.61 -12.65
N GLN A 45 -6.18 -11.20 -13.67
CA GLN A 45 -6.13 -11.90 -14.96
C GLN A 45 -5.47 -13.28 -14.85
N PHE A 46 -4.41 -13.42 -14.05
CA PHE A 46 -3.81 -14.73 -13.75
C PHE A 46 -4.85 -15.68 -13.13
N ASN A 47 -5.56 -15.21 -12.10
CA ASN A 47 -6.62 -15.99 -11.46
C ASN A 47 -7.76 -16.35 -12.45
N ALA A 48 -8.13 -15.44 -13.37
CA ALA A 48 -9.12 -15.72 -14.40
C ALA A 48 -8.66 -16.84 -15.34
N VAL A 49 -7.40 -16.80 -15.80
CA VAL A 49 -6.80 -17.86 -16.63
C VAL A 49 -6.79 -19.21 -15.89
N GLN A 50 -6.46 -19.22 -14.59
CA GLN A 50 -6.51 -20.43 -13.77
C GLN A 50 -7.93 -21.01 -13.67
N ASN A 51 -8.95 -20.16 -13.59
CA ASN A 51 -10.34 -20.61 -13.58
C ASN A 51 -10.79 -21.18 -14.93
N GLU A 52 -10.29 -20.64 -16.04
CA GLU A 52 -10.58 -21.14 -17.40
C GLU A 52 -9.81 -22.43 -17.73
N LEU A 53 -8.61 -22.60 -17.17
CA LEU A 53 -7.72 -23.74 -17.37
C LEU A 53 -7.29 -24.33 -16.02
N PRO A 54 -8.12 -25.16 -15.37
CA PRO A 54 -7.86 -25.66 -14.01
C PRO A 54 -6.52 -26.40 -13.86
N ASP A 55 -6.07 -27.08 -14.92
CA ASP A 55 -4.82 -27.85 -14.93
C ASP A 55 -3.57 -26.96 -15.13
N ILE A 56 -3.73 -25.66 -15.42
CA ILE A 56 -2.59 -24.74 -15.64
C ILE A 56 -1.72 -24.61 -14.40
N ASP A 57 -2.31 -24.78 -13.21
CA ASP A 57 -1.60 -24.69 -11.94
C ASP A 57 -0.61 -25.84 -11.74
N ALA A 58 -0.75 -26.96 -12.48
CA ALA A 58 0.25 -28.02 -12.49
C ALA A 58 1.51 -27.65 -13.31
N LEU A 59 1.45 -26.59 -14.13
CA LEU A 59 2.60 -26.12 -14.89
C LEU A 59 3.55 -25.34 -13.99
N LYS A 60 4.76 -25.86 -13.81
CA LYS A 60 5.81 -25.21 -13.01
C LYS A 60 6.11 -23.77 -13.47
N SER A 61 6.02 -23.50 -14.77
CA SER A 61 6.22 -22.14 -15.32
C SER A 61 5.12 -21.18 -14.89
N TYR A 62 3.87 -21.64 -14.81
CA TYR A 62 2.74 -20.85 -14.32
C TYR A 62 2.94 -20.51 -12.85
N GLN A 63 3.19 -21.50 -11.99
CA GLN A 63 3.46 -21.29 -10.56
C GLN A 63 4.62 -20.33 -10.32
N THR A 64 5.68 -20.44 -11.14
CA THR A 64 6.84 -19.56 -11.03
C THR A 64 6.47 -18.12 -11.37
N ALA A 65 5.71 -17.90 -12.45
CA ALA A 65 5.25 -16.59 -12.84
C ALA A 65 4.30 -15.98 -11.80
N ASP A 66 3.39 -16.78 -11.25
CA ASP A 66 2.44 -16.35 -10.22
C ASP A 66 3.13 -15.92 -8.91
N ASN A 67 4.14 -16.70 -8.47
CA ASN A 67 4.95 -16.35 -7.32
C ASN A 67 5.77 -15.06 -7.53
N LEU A 68 6.38 -14.89 -8.71
CA LEU A 68 7.11 -13.66 -9.05
C LEU A 68 6.18 -12.44 -9.08
N LEU A 69 4.93 -12.62 -9.51
CA LEU A 69 3.93 -11.56 -9.49
C LEU A 69 3.56 -11.17 -8.05
N ASP A 70 3.42 -12.13 -7.14
CA ASP A 70 3.16 -11.87 -5.72
C ASP A 70 4.35 -11.18 -5.03
N GLU A 71 5.57 -11.59 -5.37
CA GLU A 71 6.78 -10.92 -4.90
C GLU A 71 6.84 -9.47 -5.40
N ALA A 72 6.56 -9.22 -6.68
CA ALA A 72 6.50 -7.88 -7.24
C ALA A 72 5.43 -7.01 -6.55
N CYS A 73 4.23 -7.55 -6.31
CA CYS A 73 3.17 -6.85 -5.57
C CYS A 73 3.63 -6.47 -4.16
N THR A 74 4.33 -7.38 -3.48
CA THR A 74 4.84 -7.18 -2.13
C THR A 74 5.94 -6.11 -2.10
N GLU A 75 6.88 -6.14 -3.03
CA GLU A 75 7.96 -5.16 -3.10
C GLU A 75 7.45 -3.75 -3.40
N VAL A 76 6.48 -3.59 -4.32
CA VAL A 76 5.88 -2.28 -4.60
C VAL A 76 5.17 -1.72 -3.36
N ARG A 77 4.43 -2.56 -2.62
CA ARG A 77 3.79 -2.13 -1.35
C ARG A 77 4.82 -1.71 -0.32
N LYS A 78 5.90 -2.48 -0.15
CA LYS A 78 6.99 -2.13 0.78
C LYS A 78 7.65 -0.80 0.42
N ILE A 79 7.98 -0.59 -0.85
CA ILE A 79 8.61 0.65 -1.32
C ILE A 79 7.66 1.84 -1.10
N SER A 80 6.39 1.70 -1.49
CA SER A 80 5.38 2.75 -1.29
C SER A 80 5.25 3.12 0.19
N TYR A 81 5.18 2.12 1.07
CA TYR A 81 5.09 2.33 2.52
C TYR A 81 6.35 3.00 3.09
N ASN A 82 7.54 2.57 2.67
CA ASN A 82 8.81 3.15 3.13
C ASN A 82 9.02 4.60 2.64
N LEU A 83 8.36 4.99 1.55
CA LEU A 83 8.39 6.36 1.01
C LEU A 83 7.35 7.27 1.66
N MET A 84 6.32 6.73 2.30
CA MET A 84 5.42 7.55 3.10
C MET A 84 6.18 8.05 4.34
N PRO A 85 6.16 9.37 4.64
CA PRO A 85 6.68 9.85 5.91
C PRO A 85 5.96 9.13 7.04
N ALA A 86 6.55 9.04 8.24
CA ALA A 86 5.87 8.48 9.41
C ALA A 86 4.49 9.15 9.53
N ILE A 87 3.44 8.43 9.08
CA ILE A 87 2.08 8.96 8.89
C ILE A 87 1.58 9.62 10.17
N LEU A 88 2.05 9.10 11.31
CA LEU A 88 1.87 9.62 12.66
C LEU A 88 2.28 11.10 12.84
N GLN A 89 3.35 11.57 12.19
CA GLN A 89 3.83 12.94 12.32
C GLN A 89 3.07 13.95 11.46
N GLN A 90 2.52 13.55 10.29
CA GLN A 90 1.79 14.46 9.39
C GLN A 90 0.26 14.40 9.52
N TYR A 91 -0.34 13.24 9.81
CA TYR A 91 -1.80 13.04 9.80
C TYR A 91 -2.37 12.63 11.16
N GLY A 92 -1.52 12.41 12.16
CA GLY A 92 -1.92 11.99 13.50
C GLY A 92 -2.26 10.50 13.59
N LEU A 93 -2.58 10.08 14.82
CA LEU A 93 -2.78 8.67 15.18
C LEU A 93 -3.97 8.03 14.46
N GLU A 94 -5.03 8.79 14.21
CA GLU A 94 -6.26 8.29 13.59
C GLU A 94 -6.00 7.77 12.16
N TYR A 95 -5.28 8.55 11.35
CA TYR A 95 -4.95 8.16 9.98
C TYR A 95 -3.96 6.99 9.95
N ALA A 96 -2.99 6.95 10.86
CA ALA A 96 -2.05 5.84 10.98
C ALA A 96 -2.74 4.52 11.38
N LEU A 97 -3.75 4.58 12.26
CA LEU A 97 -4.54 3.41 12.62
C LEU A 97 -5.43 2.95 11.48
N GLN A 98 -6.02 3.88 10.72
CA GLN A 98 -6.82 3.54 9.55
C GLN A 98 -5.98 2.86 8.45
N ASP A 99 -4.79 3.39 8.17
CA ASP A 99 -3.83 2.80 7.22
C ASP A 99 -3.35 1.40 7.67
N LEU A 100 -3.07 1.23 8.98
CA LEU A 100 -2.74 -0.08 9.55
C LEU A 100 -3.90 -1.07 9.41
N CYS A 101 -5.12 -0.65 9.75
CA CYS A 101 -6.32 -1.49 9.62
C CYS A 101 -6.56 -1.89 8.17
N GLU A 102 -6.36 -0.98 7.21
CA GLU A 102 -6.44 -1.29 5.79
C GLU A 102 -5.32 -2.22 5.32
N GLY A 103 -4.10 -2.06 5.81
CA GLY A 103 -2.97 -2.94 5.54
C GLY A 103 -3.20 -4.37 6.04
N ILE A 104 -3.76 -4.51 7.25
CA ILE A 104 -4.14 -5.80 7.84
C ILE A 104 -5.31 -6.43 7.06
N ASN A 105 -6.33 -5.65 6.69
CA ASN A 105 -7.44 -6.16 5.88
C ASN A 105 -7.00 -6.57 4.47
N ARG A 106 -5.97 -5.93 3.90
CA ARG A 106 -5.40 -6.32 2.59
C ARG A 106 -4.47 -7.53 2.66
N SER A 107 -3.95 -7.87 3.84
CA SER A 107 -3.08 -9.03 4.06
C SER A 107 -3.83 -10.24 4.68
N GLY A 108 -5.08 -10.06 5.08
CA GLY A 108 -6.00 -11.12 5.47
C GLY A 108 -6.61 -11.82 4.26
N ALA A 109 -6.43 -13.14 4.19
CA ALA A 109 -7.00 -14.02 3.18
C ALA A 109 -8.51 -13.81 2.92
N PRO A 110 -9.02 -14.10 1.70
CA PRO A 110 -10.44 -14.00 1.38
C PRO A 110 -11.22 -15.09 2.12
N GLY A 111 -11.75 -14.78 3.31
CA GLY A 111 -12.41 -15.80 4.11
C GLY A 111 -13.19 -15.35 5.34
N ASN A 112 -13.42 -14.05 5.55
CA ASN A 112 -14.31 -13.63 6.62
C ASN A 112 -15.46 -12.78 6.07
N GLN A 113 -16.45 -13.48 5.50
CA GLN A 113 -17.80 -12.96 5.46
C GLN A 113 -18.23 -12.76 6.92
N LEU A 114 -18.12 -11.53 7.41
CA LEU A 114 -18.83 -11.10 8.61
C LEU A 114 -20.31 -11.27 8.33
N HIS A 115 -20.83 -12.43 8.71
CA HIS A 115 -22.24 -12.70 8.74
C HIS A 115 -22.86 -11.68 9.70
N PRO A 116 -23.84 -10.85 9.28
CA PRO A 116 -24.50 -9.95 10.21
C PRO A 116 -25.12 -10.80 11.32
N LEU A 117 -24.78 -10.47 12.57
CA LEU A 117 -25.43 -11.02 13.75
C LEU A 117 -26.92 -10.79 13.59
N ARG A 118 -27.68 -11.88 13.44
CA ARG A 118 -29.14 -11.83 13.41
C ARG A 118 -29.63 -11.21 14.72
N PRO A 119 -30.31 -10.06 14.71
CA PRO A 119 -31.00 -9.58 15.89
C PRO A 119 -32.31 -10.37 16.02
N GLY A 120 -32.48 -11.06 17.15
CA GLY A 120 -33.77 -11.61 17.56
C GLY A 120 -33.83 -13.12 17.66
N VAL A 121 -33.35 -13.64 18.78
CA VAL A 121 -34.08 -14.68 19.53
C VAL A 121 -34.19 -14.19 20.96
N TYR A 122 -35.17 -13.32 21.17
CA TYR A 122 -35.85 -13.19 22.45
C TYR A 122 -37.32 -13.45 22.14
N LEU A 123 -37.88 -14.42 22.88
CA LEU A 123 -39.17 -15.13 22.71
C LEU A 123 -39.09 -16.39 21.85
#